data_AF-A0A7Y5J5S4-F1
#
_entry.id   AF-A0A7Y5J5S4-F1
#
_cell.length_a   1.000
_cell.length_b   1.000
_cell.length_c   1.000
_cell.angle_alpha   90.00
_cell.angle_beta   90.00
_cell.angle_gamma   90.00
#
_symmetry.space_group_name_H-M   'P 1'
#
loop_
_entity.id
_entity.type
_entity.pdbx_description
1 polymer ?
#
loop_
_entity_poly.entity_id
_entity_poly.type
_entity_poly.pdbx_seq_one_letter_code
_entity_poly.pdbx_strand_id
1 'polypeptide(L)' 'MFQRDISWLAFNYRVLQEAKDPSVPLFERIKFLAIYSSNLDKFFRVRMSN' A
#
# COMPACT_ATOMS: atom_id res chain seq x y z
N MET A 1 -19.02 2.27 -5.27
CA MET A 1 -17.67 2.33 -5.88
C MET A 1 -16.68 3.01 -4.95
N PHE A 2 -16.95 4.26 -4.53
CA PHE A 2 -16.13 5.05 -3.61
C PHE A 2 -15.76 4.38 -2.28
N GLN A 3 -16.70 3.73 -1.61
CA GLN A 3 -16.44 3.04 -0.33
C GLN A 3 -15.44 1.87 -0.47
N ARG A 4 -15.44 1.19 -1.63
CA ARG A 4 -14.48 0.11 -1.92
C ARG A 4 -13.07 0.66 -2.09
N ASP A 5 -12.94 1.84 -2.69
CA ASP A 5 -11.67 2.52 -2.90
C ASP A 5 -11.06 3.00 -1.59
N ILE A 6 -11.88 3.58 -0.72
CA ILE A 6 -11.46 3.95 0.63
C ILE A 6 -10.99 2.71 1.40
N SER A 7 -11.76 1.62 1.39
CA SER A 7 -11.37 0.39 2.06
C SER A 7 -10.05 -0.19 1.50
N TRP A 8 -9.85 -0.09 0.19
CA TRP A 8 -8.61 -0.54 -0.46
C TRP A 8 -7.42 0.34 -0.05
N LEU A 9 -7.57 1.66 -0.05
CA LEU A 9 -6.54 2.60 0.40
C LEU A 9 -6.22 2.40 1.88
N ALA A 10 -7.22 2.17 2.72
CA ALA A 10 -7.04 1.85 4.14
C ALA A 10 -6.30 0.53 4.37
N PHE A 11 -6.51 -0.47 3.49
CA PHE A 11 -5.69 -1.68 3.49
C PHE A 11 -4.24 -1.36 3.11
N ASN A 12 -4.00 -0.64 2.01
CA ASN A 12 -2.63 -0.31 1.59
C ASN A 12 -1.91 0.58 2.62
N TYR A 13 -2.63 1.43 3.33
CA TYR A 13 -2.09 2.22 4.43
C TYR A 13 -1.53 1.36 5.57
N ARG A 14 -2.17 0.22 5.88
CA ARG A 14 -1.63 -0.74 6.87
C ARG A 14 -0.29 -1.34 6.43
N VAL A 15 -0.12 -1.61 5.13
CA VAL A 15 1.19 -2.04 4.58
C VAL A 15 2.27 -0.97 4.82
N LEU A 16 1.92 0.31 4.69
CA LEU A 16 2.83 1.42 4.98
C LEU A 16 3.16 1.53 6.49
N GLN A 17 2.24 1.12 7.38
CA GLN A 17 2.51 1.08 8.82
C GLN A 17 3.61 0.06 9.14
N GLU A 18 3.57 -1.14 8.55
CA GLU A 18 4.62 -2.16 8.71
C GLU A 18 6.00 -1.66 8.21
N ALA A 19 6.04 -0.88 7.13
CA ALA A 19 7.27 -0.25 6.65
C ALA A 19 7.84 0.80 7.63
N LYS A 20 6.99 1.44 8.44
CA LYS A 20 7.38 2.48 9.40
C LYS A 20 7.73 1.94 10.77
N ASP A 21 7.27 0.74 11.11
CA ASP A 21 7.50 0.14 12.42
C ASP A 21 9.00 -0.16 12.65
N PRO A 22 9.66 0.47 13.64
CA PRO A 22 11.06 0.19 13.96
C PRO A 22 11.29 -1.21 14.55
N SER A 23 10.25 -1.90 15.00
CA SER A 23 10.34 -3.29 15.48
C SER A 23 10.49 -4.31 14.34
N VAL A 24 10.15 -3.92 13.10
CA VAL A 24 10.32 -4.72 11.90
C VAL A 24 11.77 -4.60 11.40
N PRO A 25 12.46 -5.72 11.09
CA PRO A 25 13.81 -5.68 10.53
C PRO A 25 13.91 -4.78 9.29
N LEU A 26 15.02 -4.04 9.17
CA LEU A 26 15.20 -3.03 8.11
C LEU A 26 14.90 -3.56 6.70
N PHE A 27 15.34 -4.78 6.39
CA PHE A 27 15.10 -5.37 5.08
C PHE A 27 13.61 -5.66 4.82
N GLU A 28 12.87 -6.13 5.82
CA GLU A 28 11.43 -6.36 5.71
C GLU A 28 10.66 -5.05 5.53
N ARG A 29 11.10 -3.96 6.19
CA ARG A 29 10.53 -2.62 5.98
C ARG A 29 10.68 -2.15 4.53
N ILE A 30 11.83 -2.41 3.90
CA ILE A 30 12.07 -2.11 2.48
C ILE A 30 11.13 -2.95 1.59
N LYS A 31 10.90 -4.22 1.90
CA LYS A 31 9.92 -5.04 1.18
C LYS A 31 8.50 -4.48 1.32
N PHE A 32 8.09 -4.07 2.52
CA PHE A 32 6.78 -3.44 2.72
C PHE A 32 6.63 -2.15 1.91
N LEU A 33 7.68 -1.32 1.79
CA LEU A 33 7.67 -0.15 0.90
C LEU A 33 7.48 -0.54 -0.57
N ALA A 34 8.17 -1.58 -1.04
CA ALA A 34 8.01 -2.08 -2.41
C ALA A 34 6.59 -2.59 -2.67
N ILE A 35 6.01 -3.34 -1.72
CA ILE A 35 4.63 -3.84 -1.79
C ILE A 35 3.63 -2.67 -1.81
N TYR A 36 3.79 -1.70 -0.91
CA TYR A 36 2.96 -0.50 -0.86
C TYR A 36 2.95 0.25 -2.21
N SER A 37 4.14 0.44 -2.79
CA SER A 37 4.31 1.11 -4.08
C SER A 37 3.64 0.34 -5.21
N SER A 38 3.89 -0.98 -5.32
CA SER A 38 3.29 -1.83 -6.35
C SER A 38 1.76 -1.87 -6.28
N ASN A 39 1.22 -1.98 -5.07
CA ASN A 39 -0.21 -1.91 -4.83
C ASN A 39 -0.80 -0.58 -5.30
N LEU A 40 -0.18 0.54 -4.90
CA LEU A 40 -0.66 1.88 -5.25
C LEU A 40 -0.67 2.09 -6.77
N ASP A 41 0.37 1.61 -7.45
CA ASP A 41 0.49 1.64 -8.90
C ASP A 41 -0.64 0.86 -9.59
N LYS A 42 -0.99 -0.32 -9.05
CA LYS A 42 -2.13 -1.12 -9.52
C LYS A 42 -3.46 -0.38 -9.31
N PHE A 43 -3.64 0.28 -8.17
CA PHE A 43 -4.84 1.05 -7.88
C PHE A 43 -5.03 2.19 -8.90
N PHE A 44 -3.98 2.97 -9.17
CA PHE A 44 -4.04 4.04 -10.16
C PHE A 44 -4.27 3.52 -11.57
N ARG A 45 -3.61 2.43 -12.00
CA ARG A 45 -3.88 1.82 -13.31
C ARG A 45 -5.34 1.45 -13.50
N VAL A 46 -6.02 0.94 -12.48
CA VAL A 46 -7.44 0.56 -12.58
C VAL A 46 -8.37 1.79 -12.54
N ARG A 47 -7.94 2.88 -11.90
CA ARG A 47 -8.79 4.06 -11.64
C ARG A 47 -8.61 5.21 -12.63
N MET A 48 -7.41 5.37 -13.21
CA MET A 48 -7.07 6.42 -14.19
C MET A 48 -7.19 5.95 -15.64
N SER A 49 -7.26 4.63 -15.88
CA SER A 49 -7.46 4.07 -17.22
C SER A 49 -8.95 4.03 -17.64
N ASN A 50 -9.83 4.70 -16.89
CA ASN A 50 -11.27 4.78 -17.12
C ASN A 50 -11.73 6.24 -17.17
#